data_AF-A0A959YHH0-F1
#
_entry.id   AF-A0A959YHH0-F1
#
_cell.length_a   1.000
_cell.length_b   1.000
_cell.length_c   1.000
_cell.angle_alpha   90.00
_cell.angle_beta   90.00
_cell.angle_gamma   90.00
#
_symmetry.space_group_name_H-M   'P 1'
#
loop_
_entity.id
_entity.type
_entity.pdbx_description
1 polymer ?
#
loop_
_entity_poly.entity_id
_entity_poly.type
_entity_poly.pdbx_seq_one_letter_code
_entity_poly.pdbx_strand_id
1 'polypeptide(L)'
;MTPDEGSGKSRRTPRRPGRSSQSAGGASLLPVLLGLLLKKPKLLLLVAGGFALFYFFGGMKSCGSGQADLVSQLAGLATGARFDPALYDQAEVYEPLADNVKNPLPERVTLEQYCPPRLNQGRQGSCVAWASAYAARTIVQAKATGADPRSTAFSPAYMYNQIKIENSGCQGSYIHRAMEQMSRNGALPFSKFAYTDESCSKLPNDRDVQEALPFKIKGFQRLTLGADDQRTDMLAMKQYLSQGSPIVIGMMVGGTFMQDMQGQESWRPTDSDFRMPGFGGHAMCVVGYDDYMFGDQGGFLIMNSWGPEWGKNGMAWVSYSDFDFFNKEAYAVYPMGESAEAVPDRFDLQLGFVDNADGRPIQLAQAGDGVFRSVAPVAKGTRFKVEVANNTACYIYLFGQETDGSTYVLFPYTPKHSPYCGITGTRLFPKDHSLTVDQVGERDAMAVVVSNQPYDFNKVNEALNASRASGLRARLNDVLGEELNRSVEYRGGDRLHASCRAERNALAVVLELDKR
;
A
#
# COMPACT_ATOMS: atom_id res chain seq x y z
N MET A 1 6.62 7.93 -30.75
CA MET A 1 6.92 6.66 -30.02
C MET A 1 5.65 5.91 -29.77
N THR A 2 5.70 4.59 -29.60
CA THR A 2 4.52 3.83 -29.15
C THR A 2 4.83 3.04 -27.87
N PRO A 3 3.93 3.08 -26.87
CA PRO A 3 3.86 2.02 -25.86
C PRO A 3 3.66 0.68 -26.56
N ASP A 4 4.41 -0.34 -26.14
CA ASP A 4 4.28 -1.70 -26.69
C ASP A 4 2.89 -2.28 -26.37
N GLU A 5 2.09 -2.59 -27.38
CA GLU A 5 0.87 -3.40 -27.21
C GLU A 5 1.29 -4.84 -26.94
N GLY A 6 1.34 -5.22 -25.66
CA GLY A 6 1.79 -6.52 -25.20
C GLY A 6 1.33 -7.69 -26.09
N SER A 7 2.29 -8.37 -26.71
CA SER A 7 2.03 -9.50 -27.58
C SER A 7 1.38 -10.66 -26.82
N GLY A 8 0.11 -10.94 -27.14
CA GLY A 8 -0.73 -11.90 -26.45
C GLY A 8 -0.39 -13.38 -26.63
N LYS A 9 -0.97 -14.22 -25.76
CA LYS A 9 -1.14 -15.67 -25.97
C LYS A 9 -2.59 -16.10 -25.74
N SER A 10 -3.24 -16.37 -26.87
CA SER A 10 -4.19 -17.45 -27.19
C SER A 10 -5.41 -17.71 -26.28
N ARG A 11 -6.57 -17.24 -26.77
CA ARG A 11 -7.89 -17.85 -26.55
C ARG A 11 -7.98 -19.21 -27.22
N ARG A 12 -8.46 -20.23 -26.51
CA ARG A 12 -9.19 -21.39 -27.08
C ARG A 12 -10.34 -21.83 -26.18
N THR A 13 -11.55 -21.53 -26.63
CA THR A 13 -12.81 -22.28 -26.41
C THR A 13 -13.50 -22.31 -27.79
N PRO A 14 -14.40 -23.25 -28.17
CA PRO A 14 -15.43 -23.83 -27.29
C PRO A 14 -15.91 -25.28 -27.61
N ARG A 15 -16.76 -25.86 -26.73
CA ARG A 15 -18.07 -26.45 -27.10
C ARG A 15 -18.91 -26.91 -25.88
N ARG A 16 -20.17 -26.47 -25.88
CA ARG A 16 -21.37 -26.92 -25.11
C ARG A 16 -22.05 -28.10 -25.90
N PRO A 17 -23.22 -28.70 -25.51
CA PRO A 17 -24.15 -28.42 -24.40
C PRO A 17 -24.70 -29.66 -23.65
N GLY A 18 -25.48 -29.46 -22.57
CA GLY A 18 -26.29 -30.55 -22.02
C GLY A 18 -27.11 -30.27 -20.75
N ARG A 19 -28.34 -29.77 -20.96
CA ARG A 19 -29.60 -30.19 -20.31
C ARG A 19 -29.95 -29.73 -18.87
N SER A 20 -31.18 -29.23 -18.81
CA SER A 20 -32.01 -28.79 -17.67
C SER A 20 -32.64 -29.93 -16.86
N SER A 21 -32.83 -29.72 -15.54
CA SER A 21 -34.04 -30.18 -14.81
C SER A 21 -34.19 -29.52 -13.42
N GLN A 22 -35.27 -28.75 -13.28
CA GLN A 22 -36.21 -28.60 -12.14
C GLN A 22 -35.83 -28.98 -10.69
N SER A 23 -36.00 -27.99 -9.79
CA SER A 23 -36.82 -27.97 -8.55
C SER A 23 -36.79 -29.13 -7.54
N ALA A 24 -36.46 -28.84 -6.27
CA ALA A 24 -37.37 -29.03 -5.10
C ALA A 24 -36.74 -28.64 -3.74
N GLY A 25 -37.46 -27.80 -2.97
CA GLY A 25 -37.86 -27.99 -1.57
C GLY A 25 -36.84 -28.25 -0.45
N GLY A 26 -36.78 -27.35 0.54
CA GLY A 26 -36.09 -27.56 1.82
C GLY A 26 -36.84 -28.45 2.81
N ALA A 27 -36.11 -29.02 3.78
CA ALA A 27 -36.66 -29.62 4.99
C ALA A 27 -35.64 -29.60 6.15
N SER A 28 -36.13 -29.27 7.35
CA SER A 28 -35.40 -29.09 8.60
C SER A 28 -34.88 -30.39 9.22
N LEU A 29 -33.70 -30.36 9.85
CA LEU A 29 -32.99 -31.51 10.47
C LEU A 29 -33.45 -31.89 11.89
N LEU A 30 -34.47 -31.23 12.46
CA LEU A 30 -34.95 -31.50 13.82
C LEU A 30 -35.60 -32.87 14.06
N PRO A 31 -36.29 -33.54 13.11
CA PRO A 31 -36.91 -34.84 13.38
C PRO A 31 -35.93 -36.01 13.42
N VAL A 32 -34.73 -35.86 12.84
CA VAL A 32 -33.71 -36.92 12.76
C VAL A 32 -32.98 -37.11 14.10
N LEU A 33 -32.80 -36.04 14.86
CA LEU A 33 -32.15 -36.06 16.17
C LEU A 33 -33.01 -36.72 17.26
N LEU A 34 -34.34 -36.58 17.20
CA LEU A 34 -35.24 -37.16 18.19
C LEU A 34 -35.35 -38.69 18.06
N GLY A 35 -35.26 -39.22 16.84
CA GLY A 35 -35.30 -40.67 16.58
C GLY A 35 -34.05 -41.43 17.04
N LEU A 36 -32.90 -40.74 17.14
CA LEU A 36 -31.64 -41.31 17.64
C LEU A 36 -31.61 -41.43 19.17
N LEU A 37 -32.30 -40.53 19.88
CA LEU A 37 -32.34 -40.48 21.35
C LEU A 37 -33.26 -41.53 21.99
N LEU A 38 -34.28 -42.01 21.28
CA LEU A 38 -35.18 -43.06 21.77
C LEU A 38 -34.60 -44.49 21.64
N LYS A 39 -33.56 -44.70 20.84
CA LYS A 39 -32.95 -46.02 20.60
C LYS A 39 -31.76 -46.36 21.53
N LYS A 40 -31.27 -45.42 22.34
CA LYS A 40 -30.12 -45.63 23.26
C LYS A 40 -30.34 -44.97 24.62
N PRO A 41 -31.05 -45.62 25.57
CA PRO A 41 -31.39 -45.04 26.88
C PRO A 41 -30.16 -44.71 27.76
N LYS A 42 -28.98 -45.28 27.48
CA LYS A 42 -27.72 -44.95 28.16
C LYS A 42 -27.11 -43.60 27.75
N LEU A 43 -27.48 -43.05 26.58
CA LEU A 43 -27.01 -41.72 26.15
C LEU A 43 -27.74 -40.59 26.89
N LEU A 44 -29.00 -40.82 27.28
CA LEU A 44 -29.81 -39.88 28.06
C LEU A 44 -29.23 -39.65 29.47
N LEU A 45 -28.63 -40.68 30.07
CA LEU A 45 -27.94 -40.58 31.37
C LEU A 45 -26.63 -39.79 31.29
N LEU A 46 -25.92 -39.80 30.16
CA LEU A 46 -24.71 -39.01 29.95
C LEU A 46 -25.02 -37.53 29.71
N VAL A 47 -26.10 -37.23 28.99
CA VAL A 47 -26.56 -35.85 28.78
C VAL A 47 -27.14 -35.26 30.07
N ALA A 48 -27.95 -36.03 30.81
CA ALA A 48 -28.48 -35.61 32.11
C ALA A 48 -27.37 -35.50 33.18
N GLY A 49 -26.38 -36.40 33.17
CA GLY A 49 -25.21 -36.35 34.04
C GLY A 49 -24.30 -35.15 33.72
N GLY A 50 -24.09 -34.84 32.44
CA GLY A 50 -23.34 -33.66 32.01
C GLY A 50 -24.03 -32.34 32.36
N PHE A 51 -25.36 -32.28 32.27
CA PHE A 51 -26.14 -31.11 32.67
C PHE A 51 -26.17 -30.94 34.20
N ALA A 52 -26.25 -32.03 34.97
CA ALA A 52 -26.18 -32.00 36.43
C ALA A 52 -24.78 -31.61 36.93
N LEU A 53 -23.71 -32.06 36.26
CA LEU A 53 -22.34 -31.67 36.59
C LEU A 53 -22.10 -30.18 36.28
N PHE A 54 -22.60 -29.67 35.17
CA PHE A 54 -22.55 -28.24 34.81
C PHE A 54 -23.36 -27.37 35.78
N TYR A 55 -24.53 -27.84 36.22
CA TYR A 55 -25.41 -27.11 37.14
C TYR A 55 -24.92 -27.12 38.60
N PHE A 56 -24.32 -28.22 39.09
CA PHE A 56 -23.84 -28.33 40.47
C PHE A 56 -22.37 -27.91 40.67
N PHE A 57 -21.50 -27.98 39.66
CA PHE A 57 -20.10 -27.53 39.75
C PHE A 57 -19.81 -26.20 39.05
N GLY A 58 -20.76 -25.63 38.30
CA GLY A 58 -20.64 -24.31 37.67
C GLY A 58 -20.75 -23.11 38.63
N GLY A 59 -20.82 -23.37 39.95
CA GLY A 59 -21.06 -22.37 40.99
C GLY A 59 -20.16 -22.50 42.20
N MET A 60 -18.83 -22.63 42.01
CA MET A 60 -17.87 -22.48 43.11
C MET A 60 -16.59 -21.82 42.64
N LYS A 61 -16.27 -20.65 43.20
CA LYS A 61 -14.95 -20.02 43.14
C LYS A 61 -13.91 -21.01 43.66
N SER A 62 -13.03 -21.50 42.77
CA SER A 62 -11.84 -22.25 43.17
C SER A 62 -10.61 -21.65 42.49
N CYS A 63 -9.64 -21.29 43.33
CA CYS A 63 -8.42 -20.61 42.96
C CYS A 63 -7.50 -21.55 42.17
N GLY A 64 -7.15 -21.13 40.95
CA GLY A 64 -6.20 -21.81 40.06
C GLY A 64 -5.74 -20.84 38.98
N SER A 65 -4.95 -19.84 39.39
CA SER A 65 -4.43 -18.74 38.57
C SER A 65 -3.42 -19.25 37.53
N GLY A 66 -3.73 -19.06 36.24
CA GLY A 66 -2.76 -19.12 35.14
C GLY A 66 -3.32 -19.66 33.83
N GLN A 67 -4.06 -20.77 33.84
CA GLN A 67 -4.48 -21.45 32.59
C GLN A 67 -5.89 -21.12 32.11
N ALA A 68 -6.84 -20.89 33.02
CA ALA A 68 -8.22 -20.54 32.64
C ALA A 68 -8.33 -19.12 32.05
N ASP A 69 -7.46 -18.20 32.50
CA ASP A 69 -7.42 -16.81 32.03
C ASP A 69 -6.82 -16.71 30.63
N LEU A 70 -5.78 -17.50 30.35
CA LEU A 70 -5.16 -17.61 29.02
C LEU A 70 -6.11 -18.22 27.99
N VAL A 71 -6.86 -19.27 28.36
CA VAL A 71 -7.85 -19.91 27.49
C VAL A 71 -9.05 -18.98 27.24
N SER A 72 -9.45 -18.16 28.22
CA SER A 72 -10.47 -17.11 28.04
C SER A 72 -9.99 -15.95 27.15
N GLN A 73 -8.71 -15.56 27.25
CA GLN A 73 -8.10 -14.52 26.41
C GLN A 73 -7.91 -15.00 24.96
N LEU A 74 -7.54 -16.27 24.75
CA LEU A 74 -7.43 -16.89 23.42
C LEU A 74 -8.80 -17.06 22.74
N ALA A 75 -9.86 -17.31 23.51
CA ALA A 75 -11.25 -17.29 23.03
C ALA A 75 -11.80 -15.87 22.76
N GLY A 76 -11.01 -14.82 23.04
CA GLY A 76 -11.40 -13.40 22.95
C GLY A 76 -10.73 -12.61 21.82
N LEU A 77 -9.88 -13.22 20.99
CA LEU A 77 -9.21 -12.52 19.89
C LEU A 77 -10.20 -12.21 18.76
N ALA A 78 -10.51 -10.93 18.57
CA ALA A 78 -11.42 -10.48 17.51
C ALA A 78 -10.67 -10.15 16.20
N THR A 79 -11.27 -10.54 15.08
CA THR A 79 -10.90 -10.10 13.73
C THR A 79 -11.99 -9.18 13.17
N GLY A 80 -11.67 -8.33 12.20
CA GLY A 80 -12.66 -7.39 11.63
C GLY A 80 -12.36 -6.85 10.25
N ALA A 81 -11.22 -7.20 9.63
CA ALA A 81 -10.96 -6.75 8.27
C ALA A 81 -11.87 -7.49 7.29
N ARG A 82 -12.48 -6.75 6.38
CA ARG A 82 -13.15 -7.28 5.20
C ARG A 82 -12.32 -6.91 3.98
N PHE A 83 -12.19 -7.86 3.07
CA PHE A 83 -11.46 -7.70 1.82
C PHE A 83 -12.46 -7.64 0.67
N ASP A 84 -12.34 -6.61 -0.14
CA ASP A 84 -13.17 -6.38 -1.32
C ASP A 84 -12.25 -5.94 -2.46
N PRO A 85 -11.99 -6.81 -3.45
CA PRO A 85 -11.11 -6.49 -4.57
C PRO A 85 -11.51 -5.23 -5.33
N ALA A 86 -12.82 -4.90 -5.41
CA ALA A 86 -13.29 -3.71 -6.09
C ALA A 86 -13.04 -2.44 -5.28
N LEU A 87 -13.10 -2.53 -3.94
CA LEU A 87 -12.72 -1.43 -3.07
C LEU A 87 -11.19 -1.27 -3.02
N TYR A 88 -10.44 -2.37 -3.04
CA TYR A 88 -8.98 -2.33 -3.13
C TYR A 88 -8.53 -1.66 -4.44
N ASP A 89 -9.25 -1.90 -5.54
CA ASP A 89 -9.00 -1.31 -6.86
C ASP A 89 -9.19 0.21 -6.95
N GLN A 90 -9.89 0.82 -5.98
CA GLN A 90 -10.04 2.27 -5.91
C GLN A 90 -8.79 2.97 -5.37
N ALA A 91 -7.89 2.25 -4.71
CA ALA A 91 -6.63 2.82 -4.27
C ALA A 91 -5.68 3.00 -5.47
N GLU A 92 -5.12 4.21 -5.58
CA GLU A 92 -4.10 4.51 -6.58
C GLU A 92 -2.91 3.56 -6.47
N VAL A 93 -2.33 3.24 -7.62
CA VAL A 93 -1.02 2.62 -7.75
C VAL A 93 -0.02 3.64 -8.24
N TYR A 94 1.25 3.38 -7.95
CA TYR A 94 2.32 4.34 -8.13
C TYR A 94 3.41 3.69 -8.96
N GLU A 95 4.18 4.50 -9.68
CA GLU A 95 5.39 3.97 -10.28
C GLU A 95 6.37 3.58 -9.16
N PRO A 96 6.63 2.28 -8.95
CA PRO A 96 7.48 1.85 -7.86
C PRO A 96 8.94 2.19 -8.17
N LEU A 97 9.78 2.19 -7.14
CA LEU A 97 11.21 2.28 -7.38
C LEU A 97 11.66 1.05 -8.18
N ALA A 98 12.66 1.25 -9.02
CA ALA A 98 13.34 0.18 -9.73
C ALA A 98 13.95 -0.84 -8.76
N ASP A 99 14.53 -1.90 -9.32
CA ASP A 99 15.09 -3.02 -8.57
C ASP A 99 16.12 -2.64 -7.48
N ASN A 100 16.49 -3.63 -6.67
CA ASN A 100 17.47 -3.48 -5.60
C ASN A 100 18.91 -3.21 -6.11
N VAL A 101 19.16 -3.28 -7.42
CA VAL A 101 20.46 -2.88 -8.02
C VAL A 101 20.51 -1.37 -8.14
N LYS A 102 19.43 -0.75 -8.63
CA LYS A 102 19.32 0.71 -8.76
C LYS A 102 18.93 1.40 -7.44
N ASN A 103 18.27 0.67 -6.53
CA ASN A 103 17.87 1.16 -5.22
C ASN A 103 18.30 0.18 -4.12
N PRO A 104 19.60 0.13 -3.77
CA PRO A 104 20.08 -0.78 -2.74
C PRO A 104 19.36 -0.56 -1.40
N LEU A 105 18.81 -1.64 -0.86
CA LEU A 105 18.12 -1.67 0.42
C LEU A 105 19.04 -2.18 1.53
N PRO A 106 18.90 -1.66 2.76
CA PRO A 106 19.43 -2.33 3.94
C PRO A 106 18.88 -3.76 4.04
N GLU A 107 19.64 -4.68 4.59
CA GLU A 107 19.18 -6.06 4.78
C GLU A 107 18.20 -6.18 5.96
N ARG A 108 18.16 -5.16 6.82
CA ARG A 108 17.30 -5.07 8.00
C ARG A 108 16.82 -3.65 8.21
N VAL A 109 15.53 -3.50 8.49
CA VAL A 109 14.92 -2.22 8.85
C VAL A 109 13.88 -2.45 9.94
N THR A 110 13.82 -1.55 10.92
CA THR A 110 12.74 -1.53 11.92
C THR A 110 12.28 -0.11 12.23
N LEU A 111 10.98 0.04 12.42
CA LEU A 111 10.28 1.22 12.90
C LEU A 111 9.77 1.01 14.33
N GLU A 112 10.20 -0.05 15.01
CA GLU A 112 9.75 -0.40 16.37
C GLU A 112 9.93 0.76 17.35
N GLN A 113 11.00 1.55 17.26
CA GLN A 113 11.20 2.72 18.14
C GLN A 113 10.10 3.80 18.01
N TYR A 114 9.36 3.82 16.90
CA TYR A 114 8.26 4.74 16.65
C TYR A 114 6.88 4.13 16.92
N CYS A 115 6.83 2.85 17.30
CA CYS A 115 5.57 2.16 17.56
C CYS A 115 4.98 2.59 18.90
N PRO A 116 3.66 2.83 18.98
CA PRO A 116 2.99 3.05 20.26
C PRO A 116 2.98 1.77 21.12
N PRO A 117 2.57 1.88 22.40
CA PRO A 117 2.29 0.71 23.23
C PRO A 117 1.40 -0.32 22.52
N ARG A 118 1.72 -1.61 22.57
CA ARG A 118 0.88 -2.65 21.94
C ARG A 118 -0.32 -2.90 22.85
N LEU A 119 -1.43 -2.22 22.59
CA LEU A 119 -2.68 -2.36 23.33
C LEU A 119 -3.60 -3.43 22.69
N ASN A 120 -4.77 -3.61 23.29
CA ASN A 120 -5.72 -4.65 22.91
C ASN A 120 -7.03 -4.04 22.39
N GLN A 121 -7.47 -4.50 21.22
CA GLN A 121 -8.76 -4.14 20.62
C GLN A 121 -9.96 -4.80 21.32
N GLY A 122 -9.71 -5.79 22.19
CA GLY A 122 -10.73 -6.56 22.88
C GLY A 122 -11.63 -7.32 21.91
N ARG A 123 -12.94 -7.32 22.18
CA ARG A 123 -13.93 -8.15 21.46
C ARG A 123 -14.48 -7.47 20.20
N GLN A 124 -14.09 -6.23 19.94
CA GLN A 124 -14.58 -5.45 18.81
C GLN A 124 -13.80 -5.82 17.54
N GLY A 125 -14.50 -5.89 16.40
CA GLY A 125 -13.88 -6.07 15.08
C GLY A 125 -13.24 -4.77 14.56
N SER A 126 -12.38 -4.12 15.36
CA SER A 126 -11.82 -2.79 15.12
C SER A 126 -10.36 -2.80 14.62
N CYS A 127 -9.79 -3.97 14.36
CA CYS A 127 -8.40 -4.16 13.94
C CYS A 127 -7.95 -3.22 12.81
N VAL A 128 -8.85 -2.88 11.88
CA VAL A 128 -8.57 -1.93 10.78
C VAL A 128 -8.16 -0.56 11.31
N ALA A 129 -8.86 -0.04 12.31
CA ALA A 129 -8.54 1.27 12.90
C ALA A 129 -7.31 1.21 13.81
N TRP A 130 -7.07 0.08 14.47
CA TRP A 130 -5.86 -0.16 15.23
C TRP A 130 -4.61 -0.22 14.35
N ALA A 131 -4.65 -0.96 13.25
CA ALA A 131 -3.54 -1.01 12.30
C ALA A 131 -3.29 0.35 11.62
N SER A 132 -4.36 1.09 11.31
CA SER A 132 -4.28 2.32 10.53
C SER A 132 -4.00 3.56 11.38
N ALA A 133 -4.95 3.97 12.23
CA ALA A 133 -4.79 5.18 13.06
C ALA A 133 -3.78 4.94 14.19
N TYR A 134 -3.98 3.87 14.96
CA TYR A 134 -3.19 3.67 16.17
C TYR A 134 -1.75 3.29 15.83
N ALA A 135 -1.49 2.32 14.95
CA ALA A 135 -0.12 1.92 14.59
C ALA A 135 0.48 2.84 13.51
N ALA A 136 0.02 2.72 12.25
CA ALA A 136 0.69 3.37 11.12
C ALA A 136 0.75 4.90 11.24
N ARG A 137 -0.36 5.58 11.55
CA ARG A 137 -0.37 7.04 11.64
C ARG A 137 0.45 7.57 12.81
N THR A 138 0.50 6.87 13.94
CA THR A 138 1.37 7.23 15.07
C THR A 138 2.84 7.03 14.73
N ILE A 139 3.21 5.92 14.08
CA ILE A 139 4.59 5.69 13.62
C ILE A 139 5.06 6.85 12.74
N VAL A 140 4.23 7.25 11.77
CA VAL A 140 4.54 8.38 10.89
C VAL A 140 4.69 9.69 11.69
N GLN A 141 3.82 9.96 12.67
CA GLN A 141 3.91 11.16 13.53
C GLN A 141 5.17 11.17 14.38
N ALA A 142 5.45 10.07 15.08
CA ALA A 142 6.56 9.94 15.99
C ALA A 142 7.88 10.05 15.25
N LYS A 143 7.97 9.46 14.04
CA LYS A 143 9.14 9.61 13.17
C LYS A 143 9.34 11.05 12.70
N ALA A 144 8.27 11.71 12.23
CA ALA A 144 8.36 13.07 11.69
C ALA A 144 8.69 14.13 12.75
N THR A 145 8.21 13.95 13.99
CA THR A 145 8.37 14.94 15.06
C THR A 145 9.44 14.60 16.10
N GLY A 146 9.91 13.36 16.12
CA GLY A 146 10.75 12.83 17.20
C GLY A 146 10.03 12.67 18.56
N ALA A 147 8.71 12.87 18.61
CA ALA A 147 7.92 12.77 19.84
C ALA A 147 7.79 11.31 20.33
N ASP A 148 7.64 11.12 21.65
CA ASP A 148 7.40 9.79 22.24
C ASP A 148 6.07 9.22 21.72
N PRO A 149 6.07 8.05 21.03
CA PRO A 149 4.88 7.43 20.47
C PRO A 149 3.81 7.09 21.52
N ARG A 150 4.17 7.00 22.82
CA ARG A 150 3.20 6.86 23.92
C ARG A 150 2.29 8.07 24.06
N SER A 151 2.86 9.27 23.93
CA SER A 151 2.15 10.54 24.08
C SER A 151 1.48 11.03 22.79
N THR A 152 1.97 10.57 21.63
CA THR A 152 1.45 10.97 20.31
C THR A 152 0.61 9.89 19.62
N ALA A 153 0.17 8.87 20.35
CA ALA A 153 -0.72 7.83 19.84
C ALA A 153 -2.06 8.41 19.36
N PHE A 154 -2.60 7.92 18.25
CA PHE A 154 -3.91 8.33 17.74
C PHE A 154 -5.02 7.36 18.14
N SER A 155 -6.25 7.85 18.26
CA SER A 155 -7.39 7.05 18.69
C SER A 155 -7.89 6.11 17.59
N PRO A 156 -7.91 4.78 17.83
CA PRO A 156 -8.59 3.85 16.94
C PRO A 156 -10.11 4.01 17.03
N ALA A 157 -10.67 4.43 18.17
CA ALA A 157 -12.12 4.63 18.32
C ALA A 157 -12.62 5.83 17.52
N TYR A 158 -11.85 6.93 17.46
CA TYR A 158 -12.19 8.08 16.63
C TYR A 158 -12.41 7.65 15.17
N MET A 159 -11.47 6.88 14.62
CA MET A 159 -11.58 6.36 13.26
C MET A 159 -12.67 5.30 13.14
N TYR A 160 -12.62 4.24 13.96
CA TYR A 160 -13.48 3.06 13.81
C TYR A 160 -14.97 3.42 13.81
N ASN A 161 -15.37 4.33 14.70
CA ASN A 161 -16.78 4.71 14.86
C ASN A 161 -17.34 5.42 13.62
N GLN A 162 -16.47 5.95 12.73
CA GLN A 162 -16.85 6.60 11.47
C GLN A 162 -16.80 5.66 10.26
N ILE A 163 -15.99 4.58 10.31
CA ILE A 163 -15.76 3.71 9.15
C ILE A 163 -16.34 2.30 9.29
N LYS A 164 -16.90 1.97 10.46
CA LYS A 164 -17.50 0.66 10.76
C LYS A 164 -18.52 0.25 9.69
N ILE A 165 -18.72 -1.05 9.56
CA ILE A 165 -19.86 -1.57 8.79
C ILE A 165 -21.13 -1.29 9.59
N GLU A 166 -22.05 -0.52 9.00
CA GLU A 166 -23.31 -0.19 9.65
C GLU A 166 -24.13 -1.44 9.97
N ASN A 167 -24.84 -1.41 11.11
CA ASN A 167 -25.64 -2.53 11.61
C ASN A 167 -24.88 -3.85 11.82
N SER A 168 -23.54 -3.83 11.92
CA SER A 168 -22.72 -5.02 12.15
C SER A 168 -22.57 -5.42 13.62
N GLY A 169 -23.03 -4.60 14.56
CA GLY A 169 -22.75 -4.79 15.99
C GLY A 169 -21.28 -4.56 16.35
N CYS A 170 -20.65 -3.53 15.75
CA CYS A 170 -19.23 -3.21 15.90
C CYS A 170 -18.30 -4.33 15.39
N GLN A 171 -18.65 -4.90 14.24
CA GLN A 171 -17.90 -5.99 13.61
C GLN A 171 -17.43 -5.59 12.21
N GLY A 172 -16.22 -5.03 12.18
CA GLY A 172 -15.43 -4.90 10.98
C GLY A 172 -15.52 -3.59 10.21
N SER A 173 -14.57 -3.44 9.30
CA SER A 173 -14.42 -2.34 8.34
C SER A 173 -13.49 -2.79 7.19
N TYR A 174 -13.12 -1.86 6.31
CA TYR A 174 -12.23 -2.07 5.18
C TYR A 174 -11.01 -1.16 5.31
N ILE A 175 -9.81 -1.66 5.01
CA ILE A 175 -8.57 -0.88 5.14
C ILE A 175 -8.61 0.35 4.24
N HIS A 176 -9.15 0.24 3.02
CA HIS A 176 -9.36 1.37 2.13
C HIS A 176 -10.12 2.54 2.80
N ARG A 177 -11.23 2.26 3.52
CA ARG A 177 -12.01 3.30 4.21
C ARG A 177 -11.19 4.01 5.29
N ALA A 178 -10.31 3.27 5.98
CA ALA A 178 -9.40 3.86 6.96
C ALA A 178 -8.38 4.78 6.30
N MET A 179 -7.83 4.37 5.16
CA MET A 179 -6.90 5.20 4.38
C MET A 179 -7.56 6.49 3.88
N GLU A 180 -8.77 6.40 3.31
CA GLU A 180 -9.53 7.57 2.89
C GLU A 180 -9.87 8.50 4.05
N GLN A 181 -10.31 7.95 5.19
CA GLN A 181 -10.63 8.73 6.38
C GLN A 181 -9.40 9.49 6.89
N MET A 182 -8.23 8.83 6.99
CA MET A 182 -6.99 9.50 7.39
C MET A 182 -6.58 10.59 6.42
N SER A 183 -6.78 10.39 5.11
CA SER A 183 -6.41 11.38 4.10
C SER A 183 -7.34 12.60 4.13
N ARG A 184 -8.65 12.39 4.30
CA ARG A 184 -9.64 13.46 4.22
C ARG A 184 -9.87 14.18 5.55
N ASN A 185 -9.89 13.45 6.66
CA ASN A 185 -10.34 13.92 7.97
C ASN A 185 -9.24 13.89 9.04
N GLY A 186 -8.13 13.18 8.79
CA GLY A 186 -7.01 13.07 9.73
C GLY A 186 -7.31 12.15 10.91
N ALA A 187 -6.56 12.31 12.00
CA ALA A 187 -6.62 11.42 13.15
C ALA A 187 -6.60 12.23 14.45
N LEU A 188 -7.42 11.84 15.42
CA LEU A 188 -7.48 12.51 16.72
C LEU A 188 -6.59 11.79 17.75
N PRO A 189 -5.82 12.50 18.60
CA PRO A 189 -5.00 11.86 19.63
C PRO A 189 -5.81 10.95 20.55
N PHE A 190 -5.20 9.83 20.96
CA PHE A 190 -5.82 8.80 21.80
C PHE A 190 -6.38 9.38 23.11
N SER A 191 -5.66 10.35 23.70
CA SER A 191 -6.07 11.04 24.93
C SER A 191 -7.35 11.86 24.81
N LYS A 192 -7.76 12.25 23.59
CA LYS A 192 -8.97 13.06 23.34
C LYS A 192 -10.19 12.21 22.98
N PHE A 193 -9.97 10.96 22.55
CA PHE A 193 -11.04 10.05 22.18
C PHE A 193 -10.69 8.63 22.64
N ALA A 194 -10.98 8.34 23.90
CA ALA A 194 -10.63 7.07 24.51
C ALA A 194 -11.30 5.87 23.80
N TYR A 195 -10.59 4.74 23.81
CA TYR A 195 -11.07 3.48 23.27
C TYR A 195 -11.91 2.69 24.29
N THR A 196 -12.94 2.00 23.80
CA THR A 196 -13.81 1.06 24.51
C THR A 196 -14.20 -0.01 23.51
N ASP A 197 -14.08 -1.29 23.86
CA ASP A 197 -14.51 -2.39 22.98
C ASP A 197 -16.00 -2.74 23.18
N GLU A 198 -16.64 -2.14 24.18
CA GLU A 198 -18.04 -2.31 24.54
C GLU A 198 -19.01 -1.51 23.64
N SER A 199 -18.53 -0.48 22.93
CA SER A 199 -19.35 0.34 22.04
C SER A 199 -18.58 0.94 20.86
N CYS A 200 -19.28 1.19 19.76
CA CYS A 200 -18.80 1.93 18.59
C CYS A 200 -19.76 3.04 18.15
N SER A 201 -20.65 3.48 19.03
CA SER A 201 -21.72 4.44 18.69
C SER A 201 -21.33 5.90 18.86
N LYS A 202 -20.30 6.21 19.66
CA LYS A 202 -19.84 7.59 19.88
C LYS A 202 -19.25 8.15 18.59
N LEU A 203 -19.92 9.13 17.99
CA LEU A 203 -19.39 9.87 16.84
C LEU A 203 -18.58 11.09 17.34
N PRO A 204 -17.56 11.53 16.59
CA PRO A 204 -16.86 12.77 16.87
C PRO A 204 -17.79 13.98 16.70
N ASN A 205 -17.62 14.99 17.55
CA ASN A 205 -18.27 16.29 17.38
C ASN A 205 -17.41 17.20 16.46
N ASP A 206 -17.92 18.40 16.16
CA ASP A 206 -17.21 19.35 15.28
C ASP A 206 -15.82 19.71 15.80
N ARG A 207 -15.64 19.84 17.11
CA ARG A 207 -14.32 20.13 17.72
C ARG A 207 -13.35 18.98 17.50
N ASP A 208 -13.80 17.74 17.72
CA ASP A 208 -13.00 16.53 17.47
C ASP A 208 -12.56 16.46 16.01
N VAL A 209 -13.45 16.82 15.06
CA VAL A 209 -13.12 16.87 13.63
C VAL A 209 -12.08 17.95 13.35
N GLN A 210 -12.26 19.18 13.84
CA GLN A 210 -11.32 20.28 13.62
C GLN A 210 -9.92 19.97 14.19
N GLU A 211 -9.85 19.34 15.36
CA GLU A 211 -8.58 18.98 16.00
C GLU A 211 -7.87 17.80 15.29
N ALA A 212 -8.59 17.01 14.49
CA ALA A 212 -8.01 15.92 13.70
C ALA A 212 -7.43 16.37 12.35
N LEU A 213 -7.92 17.47 11.77
CA LEU A 213 -7.52 17.95 10.43
C LEU A 213 -6.01 18.17 10.26
N PRO A 214 -5.24 18.69 11.24
CA PRO A 214 -3.79 18.84 11.10
C PRO A 214 -3.05 17.50 11.01
N PHE A 215 -3.70 16.39 11.37
CA PHE A 215 -3.10 15.06 11.39
C PHE A 215 -3.51 14.20 10.18
N LYS A 216 -3.88 14.81 9.06
CA LYS A 216 -4.06 14.09 7.80
C LYS A 216 -2.79 13.38 7.37
N ILE A 217 -2.94 12.23 6.72
CA ILE A 217 -1.83 11.64 5.96
C ILE A 217 -1.69 12.40 4.64
N LYS A 218 -0.45 12.55 4.17
CA LYS A 218 -0.18 13.15 2.86
C LYS A 218 -0.83 12.37 1.72
N GLY A 219 -0.94 11.06 1.90
CA GLY A 219 -1.60 10.14 0.97
C GLY A 219 -1.25 8.70 1.31
N PHE A 220 -1.74 7.81 0.46
CA PHE A 220 -1.53 6.39 0.57
C PHE A 220 -1.57 5.76 -0.81
N GLN A 221 -1.04 4.54 -0.90
CA GLN A 221 -1.16 3.71 -2.09
C GLN A 221 -1.31 2.26 -1.69
N ARG A 222 -1.89 1.48 -2.60
CA ARG A 222 -1.74 0.03 -2.50
C ARG A 222 -0.39 -0.41 -3.06
N LEU A 223 0.18 -1.45 -2.46
CA LEU A 223 1.46 -2.02 -2.86
C LEU A 223 1.24 -3.30 -3.65
N THR A 224 0.93 -3.13 -4.93
CA THR A 224 0.61 -4.24 -5.84
C THR A 224 1.60 -4.33 -7.00
N LEU A 225 1.73 -5.52 -7.59
CA LEU A 225 2.67 -5.75 -8.69
C LEU A 225 2.37 -4.88 -9.91
N GLY A 226 1.10 -4.51 -10.12
CA GLY A 226 0.69 -3.52 -11.12
C GLY A 226 -0.69 -2.93 -10.82
N ALA A 227 -1.20 -2.10 -11.73
CA ALA A 227 -2.53 -1.48 -11.61
C ALA A 227 -3.70 -2.46 -11.67
N ASP A 228 -3.53 -3.58 -12.39
CA ASP A 228 -4.56 -4.60 -12.55
C ASP A 228 -4.14 -5.97 -11.97
N ASP A 229 -2.87 -6.14 -11.55
CA ASP A 229 -2.39 -7.29 -10.78
C ASP A 229 -2.34 -6.91 -9.30
N GLN A 230 -3.36 -7.34 -8.54
CA GLN A 230 -3.52 -7.00 -7.12
C GLN A 230 -2.64 -7.82 -6.17
N ARG A 231 -1.76 -8.71 -6.67
CA ARG A 231 -0.78 -9.41 -5.83
C ARG A 231 0.16 -8.40 -5.16
N THR A 232 0.57 -8.72 -3.94
CA THR A 232 1.40 -7.80 -3.14
C THR A 232 2.81 -7.67 -3.71
N ASP A 233 3.31 -6.44 -3.83
CA ASP A 233 4.68 -6.16 -4.23
C ASP A 233 5.58 -6.04 -2.97
N MET A 234 6.15 -7.18 -2.54
CA MET A 234 6.99 -7.23 -1.34
C MET A 234 8.30 -6.43 -1.47
N LEU A 235 8.82 -6.25 -2.69
CA LEU A 235 9.99 -5.38 -2.88
C LEU A 235 9.61 -3.93 -2.61
N ALA A 236 8.46 -3.48 -3.14
CA ALA A 236 7.93 -2.16 -2.82
C ALA A 236 7.71 -2.01 -1.30
N MET A 237 7.17 -3.02 -0.62
CA MET A 237 7.04 -2.99 0.83
C MET A 237 8.38 -2.69 1.54
N LYS A 238 9.45 -3.41 1.18
CA LYS A 238 10.78 -3.17 1.76
C LYS A 238 11.32 -1.76 1.47
N GLN A 239 11.07 -1.24 0.25
CA GLN A 239 11.44 0.12 -0.13
C GLN A 239 10.73 1.16 0.73
N TYR A 240 9.41 1.04 0.93
CA TYR A 240 8.65 1.95 1.80
C TYR A 240 9.12 1.88 3.26
N LEU A 241 9.32 0.67 3.80
CA LEU A 241 9.83 0.49 5.17
C LEU A 241 11.20 1.14 5.35
N SER A 242 12.12 0.97 4.39
CA SER A 242 13.47 1.57 4.44
C SER A 242 13.47 3.09 4.52
N GLN A 243 12.39 3.73 4.03
CA GLN A 243 12.20 5.17 4.06
C GLN A 243 11.26 5.62 5.19
N GLY A 244 10.94 4.72 6.13
CA GLY A 244 10.15 5.03 7.31
C GLY A 244 8.66 5.06 7.13
N SER A 245 8.15 4.48 6.04
CA SER A 245 6.72 4.30 5.81
C SER A 245 6.25 2.95 6.37
N PRO A 246 5.38 2.93 7.40
CA PRO A 246 4.74 1.71 7.85
C PRO A 246 3.71 1.24 6.83
N ILE A 247 3.42 -0.07 6.84
CA ILE A 247 2.50 -0.67 5.87
C ILE A 247 1.33 -1.29 6.62
N VAL A 248 0.12 -0.84 6.31
CA VAL A 248 -1.10 -1.46 6.82
C VAL A 248 -1.44 -2.64 5.93
N ILE A 249 -1.56 -3.82 6.55
CA ILE A 249 -1.78 -5.07 5.86
C ILE A 249 -3.11 -5.70 6.25
N GLY A 250 -3.67 -6.47 5.33
CA GLY A 250 -4.83 -7.32 5.55
C GLY A 250 -4.45 -8.77 5.31
N MET A 251 -4.43 -9.59 6.36
CA MET A 251 -4.09 -11.02 6.28
C MET A 251 -5.30 -11.89 6.63
N MET A 252 -5.39 -13.07 6.01
CA MET A 252 -6.24 -14.15 6.51
C MET A 252 -5.53 -14.82 7.69
N VAL A 253 -6.12 -14.74 8.88
CA VAL A 253 -5.54 -15.30 10.11
C VAL A 253 -6.52 -16.25 10.82
N GLY A 254 -5.98 -17.25 11.49
CA GLY A 254 -6.71 -18.26 12.23
C GLY A 254 -5.75 -19.31 12.78
N GLY A 255 -6.30 -20.44 13.25
CA GLY A 255 -5.50 -21.60 13.70
C GLY A 255 -4.37 -21.20 14.65
N THR A 256 -3.15 -21.63 14.34
CA THR A 256 -1.97 -21.42 15.21
C THR A 256 -1.61 -19.94 15.38
N PHE A 257 -1.96 -19.06 14.43
CA PHE A 257 -1.73 -17.61 14.55
C PHE A 257 -2.51 -17.00 15.72
N MET A 258 -3.73 -17.48 15.94
CA MET A 258 -4.59 -17.01 17.04
C MET A 258 -4.34 -17.80 18.32
N GLN A 259 -4.02 -19.09 18.22
CA GLN A 259 -4.02 -20.00 19.36
C GLN A 259 -2.65 -20.14 20.03
N ASP A 260 -1.57 -20.13 19.25
CA ASP A 260 -0.25 -20.58 19.72
C ASP A 260 0.78 -19.45 19.84
N MET A 261 0.38 -18.21 19.52
CA MET A 261 1.30 -17.07 19.42
C MET A 261 1.64 -16.39 20.75
N GLN A 262 1.07 -16.80 21.88
CA GLN A 262 1.37 -16.19 23.18
C GLN A 262 2.87 -16.30 23.51
N GLY A 263 3.55 -15.16 23.67
CA GLY A 263 4.98 -15.09 23.92
C GLY A 263 5.89 -15.50 22.75
N GLN A 264 5.35 -15.82 21.57
CA GLN A 264 6.14 -16.34 20.44
C GLN A 264 6.72 -15.20 19.60
N GLU A 265 8.01 -15.28 19.30
CA GLU A 265 8.70 -14.30 18.45
C GLU A 265 8.31 -14.38 16.98
N SER A 266 7.95 -15.57 16.50
CA SER A 266 7.69 -15.84 15.09
C SER A 266 6.53 -16.78 14.92
N TRP A 267 5.69 -16.53 13.92
CA TRP A 267 4.65 -17.49 13.53
C TRP A 267 5.25 -18.59 12.65
N ARG A 268 4.86 -19.84 12.92
CA ARG A 268 5.22 -21.02 12.14
C ARG A 268 3.93 -21.77 11.77
N PRO A 269 3.32 -21.47 10.61
CA PRO A 269 2.07 -22.10 10.22
C PRO A 269 2.25 -23.61 10.00
N THR A 270 1.20 -24.36 10.31
CA THR A 270 1.09 -25.79 10.04
C THR A 270 0.37 -26.03 8.71
N ASP A 271 0.41 -27.27 8.19
CA ASP A 271 -0.39 -27.67 7.03
C ASP A 271 -1.89 -27.38 7.19
N SER A 272 -2.39 -27.33 8.43
CA SER A 272 -3.78 -26.98 8.69
C SER A 272 -4.06 -25.50 8.47
N ASP A 273 -3.11 -24.62 8.81
CA ASP A 273 -3.25 -23.18 8.62
C ASP A 273 -3.31 -22.84 7.13
N PHE A 274 -2.54 -23.53 6.28
CA PHE A 274 -2.59 -23.35 4.82
C PHE A 274 -3.93 -23.75 4.19
N ARG A 275 -4.75 -24.56 4.88
CA ARG A 275 -6.13 -24.86 4.46
C ARG A 275 -7.14 -23.79 4.91
N MET A 276 -6.70 -22.84 5.73
CA MET A 276 -7.47 -21.70 6.26
C MET A 276 -8.85 -22.05 6.87
N PRO A 277 -9.02 -23.15 7.65
CA PRO A 277 -10.31 -23.50 8.22
C PRO A 277 -10.72 -22.46 9.27
N GLY A 278 -11.84 -21.76 9.03
CA GLY A 278 -12.37 -20.76 9.96
C GLY A 278 -11.52 -19.49 10.08
N PHE A 279 -10.61 -19.24 9.13
CA PHE A 279 -9.81 -18.01 9.13
C PHE A 279 -10.68 -16.79 8.88
N GLY A 280 -10.33 -15.68 9.54
CA GLY A 280 -10.96 -14.37 9.38
C GLY A 280 -9.97 -13.35 8.81
N GLY A 281 -10.51 -12.28 8.22
CA GLY A 281 -9.70 -11.15 7.80
C GLY A 281 -9.27 -10.30 8.99
N HIS A 282 -7.98 -10.07 9.14
CA HIS A 282 -7.41 -9.26 10.20
C HIS A 282 -6.44 -8.21 9.65
N ALA A 283 -6.48 -7.02 10.24
CA ALA A 283 -5.63 -5.92 9.82
C ALA A 283 -4.55 -5.68 10.87
N MET A 284 -3.31 -5.54 10.41
CA MET A 284 -2.12 -5.34 11.24
C MET A 284 -1.18 -4.34 10.55
N CYS A 285 -0.08 -3.98 11.19
CA CYS A 285 0.90 -3.06 10.63
C CYS A 285 2.26 -3.73 10.51
N VAL A 286 2.84 -3.78 9.30
CA VAL A 286 4.24 -4.15 9.12
C VAL A 286 5.10 -2.95 9.49
N VAL A 287 6.04 -3.18 10.40
CA VAL A 287 6.90 -2.15 10.99
C VAL A 287 8.38 -2.42 10.74
N GLY A 288 8.73 -3.50 10.06
CA GLY A 288 10.11 -3.81 9.73
C GLY A 288 10.26 -5.06 8.88
N TYR A 289 11.49 -5.32 8.47
CA TYR A 289 11.90 -6.55 7.81
C TYR A 289 13.33 -6.90 8.20
N ASP A 290 13.68 -8.17 8.11
CA ASP A 290 15.04 -8.68 8.28
C ASP A 290 15.21 -9.89 7.36
N ASP A 291 16.14 -9.77 6.41
CA ASP A 291 16.41 -10.76 5.38
C ASP A 291 17.06 -12.05 5.92
N TYR A 292 17.57 -12.04 7.15
CA TYR A 292 18.21 -13.19 7.80
C TYR A 292 17.29 -13.92 8.77
N MET A 293 16.07 -13.41 9.00
CA MET A 293 15.08 -14.12 9.80
C MET A 293 14.74 -15.47 9.14
N PHE A 294 14.42 -16.46 9.97
CA PHE A 294 14.12 -17.83 9.51
C PHE A 294 15.27 -18.51 8.73
N GLY A 295 16.53 -18.14 9.00
CA GLY A 295 17.70 -18.77 8.37
C GLY A 295 17.82 -18.39 6.89
N ASP A 296 17.94 -17.09 6.63
CA ASP A 296 18.08 -16.45 5.30
C ASP A 296 16.84 -16.50 4.40
N GLN A 297 15.70 -16.96 4.92
CA GLN A 297 14.41 -16.88 4.21
C GLN A 297 13.79 -15.49 4.31
N GLY A 298 14.21 -14.72 5.33
CA GLY A 298 13.72 -13.39 5.64
C GLY A 298 12.29 -13.36 6.16
N GLY A 299 11.91 -12.23 6.74
CA GLY A 299 10.56 -12.03 7.24
C GLY A 299 10.20 -10.58 7.49
N PHE A 300 8.90 -10.33 7.60
CA PHE A 300 8.33 -9.07 8.04
C PHE A 300 8.00 -9.10 9.52
N LEU A 301 8.30 -8.01 10.23
CA LEU A 301 7.88 -7.79 11.60
C LEU A 301 6.52 -7.09 11.61
N ILE A 302 5.53 -7.74 12.20
CA ILE A 302 4.17 -7.22 12.31
C ILE A 302 3.85 -6.76 13.74
N MET A 303 3.26 -5.58 13.87
CA MET A 303 2.63 -5.08 15.08
C MET A 303 1.14 -5.41 15.05
N ASN A 304 0.66 -6.05 16.11
CA ASN A 304 -0.72 -6.47 16.27
C ASN A 304 -1.46 -5.64 17.34
N SER A 305 -2.77 -5.83 17.45
CA SER A 305 -3.68 -5.13 18.38
C SER A 305 -4.40 -6.08 19.34
N TRP A 306 -3.71 -7.14 19.76
CA TRP A 306 -4.21 -8.17 20.68
C TRP A 306 -3.51 -8.16 22.04
N GLY A 307 -2.90 -7.03 22.40
CA GLY A 307 -2.15 -6.87 23.65
C GLY A 307 -0.68 -7.31 23.56
N PRO A 308 0.12 -6.98 24.58
CA PRO A 308 1.55 -7.27 24.60
C PRO A 308 1.87 -8.75 24.81
N GLU A 309 0.93 -9.56 25.31
CA GLU A 309 1.11 -11.00 25.55
C GLU A 309 1.09 -11.80 24.25
N TRP A 310 0.32 -11.36 23.26
CA TRP A 310 0.34 -11.96 21.93
C TRP A 310 1.66 -11.68 21.22
N GLY A 311 2.24 -12.70 20.60
CA GLY A 311 3.56 -12.62 20.03
C GLY A 311 4.64 -12.33 21.09
N LYS A 312 5.75 -11.75 20.66
CA LYS A 312 6.75 -11.17 21.55
C LYS A 312 6.44 -9.68 21.69
N ASN A 313 5.85 -9.30 22.83
CA ASN A 313 5.55 -7.90 23.15
C ASN A 313 4.54 -7.25 22.16
N GLY A 314 3.54 -8.02 21.72
CA GLY A 314 2.51 -7.59 20.77
C GLY A 314 2.97 -7.56 19.30
N MET A 315 4.14 -8.16 19.02
CA MET A 315 4.70 -8.26 17.68
C MET A 315 5.13 -9.68 17.35
N ALA A 316 5.20 -10.00 16.06
CA ALA A 316 5.73 -11.29 15.62
C ALA A 316 6.38 -11.17 14.24
N TRP A 317 7.32 -12.06 13.96
CA TRP A 317 7.88 -12.26 12.64
C TRP A 317 7.01 -13.23 11.83
N VAL A 318 6.80 -12.90 10.56
CA VAL A 318 6.18 -13.78 9.55
C VAL A 318 7.17 -13.92 8.40
N SER A 319 7.47 -15.16 7.98
CA SER A 319 8.40 -15.39 6.87
C SER A 319 7.86 -14.75 5.58
N TYR A 320 8.73 -14.37 4.65
CA TYR A 320 8.27 -13.79 3.39
C TYR A 320 7.33 -14.73 2.60
N SER A 321 7.58 -16.03 2.63
CA SER A 321 6.73 -17.03 1.95
C SER A 321 5.35 -17.17 2.60
N ASP A 322 5.29 -17.20 3.94
CA ASP A 322 4.00 -17.26 4.64
C ASP A 322 3.23 -15.96 4.46
N PHE A 323 3.93 -14.82 4.51
CA PHE A 323 3.34 -13.52 4.26
C PHE A 323 2.70 -13.46 2.86
N ASP A 324 3.40 -13.86 1.81
CA ASP A 324 2.88 -13.88 0.43
C ASP A 324 1.60 -14.74 0.30
N PHE A 325 1.54 -15.86 1.01
CA PHE A 325 0.37 -16.74 0.99
C PHE A 325 -0.84 -16.17 1.74
N PHE A 326 -0.63 -15.68 2.97
CA PHE A 326 -1.71 -15.27 3.87
C PHE A 326 -2.17 -13.82 3.67
N ASN A 327 -1.29 -12.94 3.17
CA ASN A 327 -1.63 -11.55 2.89
C ASN A 327 -2.62 -11.42 1.72
N LYS A 328 -3.46 -10.38 1.78
CA LYS A 328 -4.50 -10.07 0.77
C LYS A 328 -4.44 -8.62 0.32
N GLU A 329 -4.15 -7.70 1.22
CA GLU A 329 -4.06 -6.27 0.93
C GLU A 329 -2.84 -5.66 1.62
N ALA A 330 -2.19 -4.70 0.99
CA ALA A 330 -1.08 -3.95 1.57
C ALA A 330 -1.14 -2.48 1.14
N TYR A 331 -1.09 -1.58 2.11
CA TYR A 331 -1.17 -0.13 1.89
C TYR A 331 0.01 0.56 2.55
N ALA A 332 0.79 1.31 1.77
CA ALA A 332 1.78 2.23 2.32
C ALA A 332 1.11 3.55 2.70
N VAL A 333 1.43 4.04 3.89
CA VAL A 333 1.08 5.40 4.33
C VAL A 333 2.30 6.29 4.14
N TYR A 334 2.16 7.41 3.43
CA TYR A 334 3.33 8.24 3.14
C TYR A 334 3.98 8.78 4.41
N PRO A 335 5.33 8.71 4.49
CA PRO A 335 6.03 9.36 5.57
C PRO A 335 5.72 10.86 5.47
N MET A 336 5.37 11.46 6.60
CA MET A 336 5.27 12.91 6.67
C MET A 336 6.69 13.45 6.71
N GLY A 337 7.01 14.39 5.82
CA GLY A 337 8.14 15.29 6.04
C GLY A 337 7.88 16.14 7.29
N GLU A 338 8.82 17.02 7.64
CA GLU A 338 8.71 17.88 8.84
C GLU A 338 7.39 18.68 8.93
N SER A 339 6.66 18.82 7.81
CA SER A 339 5.22 19.07 7.80
C SER A 339 4.53 18.37 6.59
N ALA A 340 3.22 18.14 6.67
CA ALA A 340 2.43 17.57 5.56
C ALA A 340 2.42 18.45 4.29
N GLU A 341 2.83 19.72 4.42
CA GLU A 341 2.84 20.75 3.36
C GLU A 341 4.26 21.19 2.96
N ALA A 342 5.30 20.56 3.48
CA ALA A 342 6.68 20.95 3.19
C ALA A 342 6.97 20.82 1.68
N VAL A 343 7.06 21.97 1.01
CA VAL A 343 7.54 22.10 -0.36
C VAL A 343 9.05 21.86 -0.35
N PRO A 344 9.60 21.04 -1.27
CA PRO A 344 11.04 20.89 -1.34
C PRO A 344 11.71 22.23 -1.64
N ASP A 345 12.79 22.59 -0.93
CA ASP A 345 13.53 23.82 -1.19
C ASP A 345 14.33 23.79 -2.52
N ARG A 346 14.54 22.58 -3.05
CA ARG A 346 15.36 22.31 -4.23
C ARG A 346 14.80 21.14 -5.02
N PHE A 347 14.79 21.26 -6.35
CA PHE A 347 14.72 20.11 -7.25
C PHE A 347 16.13 19.64 -7.57
N ASP A 348 16.37 18.35 -7.44
CA ASP A 348 17.65 17.73 -7.78
C ASP A 348 17.38 16.30 -8.25
N LEU A 349 17.56 16.11 -9.56
CA LEU A 349 17.07 14.96 -10.30
C LEU A 349 18.17 14.39 -11.18
N GLN A 350 18.18 13.06 -11.32
CA GLN A 350 18.89 12.40 -12.41
C GLN A 350 17.89 11.87 -13.42
N LEU A 351 18.15 12.09 -14.70
CA LEU A 351 17.24 11.81 -15.81
C LEU A 351 18.00 11.14 -16.96
N GLY A 352 17.34 10.28 -17.73
CA GLY A 352 17.92 9.74 -18.95
C GLY A 352 17.08 8.63 -19.57
N PHE A 353 17.65 8.00 -20.59
CA PHE A 353 17.10 6.77 -21.16
C PHE A 353 17.97 5.58 -20.80
N VAL A 354 17.35 4.42 -20.64
CA VAL A 354 18.02 3.14 -20.43
C VAL A 354 17.62 2.18 -21.53
N ASP A 355 18.59 1.60 -22.23
CA ASP A 355 18.34 0.55 -23.22
C ASP A 355 17.92 -0.74 -22.51
N ASN A 356 16.84 -1.37 -22.96
CA ASN A 356 16.33 -2.58 -22.33
C ASN A 356 17.18 -3.81 -22.63
N ALA A 357 17.99 -3.80 -23.69
CA ALA A 357 18.79 -4.95 -24.10
C ALA A 357 19.94 -5.23 -23.14
N ASP A 358 20.59 -4.17 -22.62
CA ASP A 358 21.77 -4.29 -21.76
C ASP A 358 21.68 -3.49 -20.44
N GLY A 359 20.60 -2.73 -20.25
CA GLY A 359 20.39 -1.91 -19.05
C GLY A 359 21.29 -0.69 -18.95
N ARG A 360 22.01 -0.32 -20.03
CA ARG A 360 22.94 0.81 -20.04
C ARG A 360 22.24 2.12 -20.37
N PRO A 361 22.74 3.25 -19.84
CA PRO A 361 22.24 4.56 -20.23
C PRO A 361 22.52 4.86 -21.71
N ILE A 362 21.51 5.41 -22.40
CA ILE A 362 21.72 6.02 -23.72
C ILE A 362 22.29 7.41 -23.49
N GLN A 363 23.51 7.65 -23.99
CA GLN A 363 24.26 8.87 -23.74
C GLN A 363 23.56 10.09 -24.36
N LEU A 364 23.42 11.16 -23.57
CA LEU A 364 22.75 12.41 -23.95
C LEU A 364 23.73 13.60 -23.89
N ALA A 365 23.60 14.54 -24.81
CA ALA A 365 24.29 15.82 -24.81
C ALA A 365 23.28 16.98 -24.80
N GLN A 366 23.66 18.11 -24.19
CA GLN A 366 22.82 19.29 -24.19
C GLN A 366 22.68 19.85 -25.62
N ALA A 367 21.44 19.98 -26.09
CA ALA A 367 21.10 20.51 -27.41
C ALA A 367 20.45 21.90 -27.34
N GLY A 368 20.04 22.34 -26.14
CA GLY A 368 19.45 23.64 -25.87
C GLY A 368 19.16 23.81 -24.38
N ASP A 369 18.57 24.95 -23.99
CA ASP A 369 18.12 25.14 -22.60
C ASP A 369 17.00 24.15 -22.25
N GLY A 370 17.29 23.26 -21.30
CA GLY A 370 16.37 22.18 -20.91
C GLY A 370 16.09 21.16 -22.01
N VAL A 371 16.94 21.04 -23.03
CA VAL A 371 16.81 20.05 -24.12
C VAL A 371 18.09 19.22 -24.22
N PHE A 372 17.94 17.90 -24.17
CA PHE A 372 19.04 16.93 -24.23
C PHE A 372 18.76 15.89 -25.28
N ARG A 373 19.77 15.55 -26.08
CA ARG A 373 19.62 14.68 -27.25
C ARG A 373 20.63 13.54 -27.22
N SER A 374 20.24 12.37 -27.71
CA SER A 374 21.13 11.23 -27.94
C SER A 374 22.40 11.65 -28.70
N VAL A 375 23.56 11.28 -28.17
CA VAL A 375 24.87 11.57 -28.81
C VAL A 375 25.03 10.85 -30.15
N ALA A 376 24.42 9.67 -30.29
CA ALA A 376 24.39 8.90 -31.53
C ALA A 376 22.96 8.48 -31.87
N PRO A 377 22.60 8.38 -33.16
CA PRO A 377 21.30 7.86 -33.56
C PRO A 377 21.05 6.44 -33.05
N VAL A 378 19.86 6.22 -32.50
CA VAL A 378 19.40 4.94 -31.94
C VAL A 378 18.61 4.20 -33.01
N ALA A 379 18.82 2.88 -33.12
CA ALA A 379 18.15 2.08 -34.14
C ALA A 379 16.63 2.07 -33.93
N LYS A 380 15.86 2.24 -35.02
CA LYS A 380 14.41 2.04 -34.98
C LYS A 380 14.07 0.64 -34.47
N GLY A 381 13.09 0.54 -33.57
CA GLY A 381 12.72 -0.70 -32.87
C GLY A 381 13.49 -0.94 -31.56
N THR A 382 14.47 -0.11 -31.20
CA THR A 382 15.14 -0.20 -29.88
C THR A 382 14.13 0.05 -28.78
N ARG A 383 14.08 -0.86 -27.79
CA ARG A 383 13.21 -0.75 -26.62
C ARG A 383 13.97 -0.10 -25.47
N PHE A 384 13.36 0.86 -24.80
CA PHE A 384 14.00 1.62 -23.73
C PHE A 384 13.02 1.98 -22.61
N LYS A 385 13.57 2.55 -21.53
CA LYS A 385 12.83 3.19 -20.42
C LYS A 385 13.29 4.64 -20.25
N VAL A 386 12.43 5.48 -19.69
CA VAL A 386 12.85 6.75 -19.08
C VAL A 386 13.26 6.47 -17.65
N GLU A 387 14.48 6.82 -17.30
CA GLU A 387 14.98 6.73 -15.93
C GLU A 387 14.86 8.09 -15.24
N VAL A 388 14.23 8.11 -14.07
CA VAL A 388 14.16 9.31 -13.22
C VAL A 388 14.53 8.92 -11.80
N ALA A 389 15.57 9.55 -11.25
CA ALA A 389 15.89 9.50 -9.84
C ALA A 389 15.47 10.80 -9.16
N ASN A 390 14.53 10.72 -8.22
CA ASN A 390 14.11 11.86 -7.41
C ASN A 390 14.77 11.79 -6.03
N ASN A 391 15.25 12.94 -5.55
CA ASN A 391 15.84 13.08 -4.22
C ASN A 391 14.86 13.62 -3.15
N THR A 392 13.68 14.04 -3.58
CA THR A 392 12.60 14.54 -2.72
C THR A 392 11.26 14.06 -3.27
N ALA A 393 10.25 14.00 -2.42
CA ALA A 393 8.91 13.65 -2.84
C ALA A 393 8.38 14.70 -3.83
N CYS A 394 7.89 14.24 -4.98
CA CYS A 394 7.46 15.10 -6.08
C CYS A 394 6.35 14.42 -6.89
N TYR A 395 5.77 15.14 -7.84
CA TYR A 395 4.92 14.57 -8.88
C TYR A 395 5.74 14.49 -10.17
N ILE A 396 5.67 13.37 -10.89
CA ILE A 396 6.35 13.15 -12.16
C ILE A 396 5.29 12.97 -13.24
N TYR A 397 5.51 13.61 -14.38
CA TYR A 397 4.68 13.50 -15.58
C TYR A 397 5.57 13.31 -16.79
N LEU A 398 5.18 12.40 -17.67
CA LEU A 398 5.85 12.19 -18.95
C LEU A 398 4.89 12.55 -20.08
N PHE A 399 5.35 13.38 -21.02
CA PHE A 399 4.60 13.71 -22.23
C PHE A 399 5.44 13.37 -23.46
N GLY A 400 4.82 12.74 -24.46
CA GLY A 400 5.44 12.51 -25.77
C GLY A 400 5.01 13.59 -26.77
N GLN A 401 5.82 13.77 -27.81
CA GLN A 401 5.45 14.55 -29.00
C GLN A 401 5.62 13.70 -30.25
N GLU A 402 4.60 13.68 -31.10
CA GLU A 402 4.64 13.04 -32.42
C GLU A 402 5.24 13.97 -33.48
N THR A 403 5.54 13.41 -34.66
CA THR A 403 6.16 14.15 -35.77
C THR A 403 5.27 15.26 -36.35
N ASP A 404 3.95 15.17 -36.16
CA ASP A 404 3.00 16.22 -36.54
C ASP A 404 2.90 17.35 -35.48
N GLY A 405 3.64 17.23 -34.38
CA GLY A 405 3.67 18.18 -33.28
C GLY A 405 2.61 17.93 -32.20
N SER A 406 1.66 17.01 -32.40
CA SER A 406 0.69 16.62 -31.38
C SER A 406 1.37 16.00 -30.17
N THR A 407 0.78 16.20 -28.98
CA THR A 407 1.33 15.69 -27.73
C THR A 407 0.37 14.72 -27.05
N TYR A 408 0.94 13.80 -26.27
CA TYR A 408 0.18 12.79 -25.54
C TYR A 408 0.82 12.49 -24.20
N VAL A 409 0.02 11.96 -23.28
CA VAL A 409 0.46 11.58 -21.95
C VAL A 409 1.11 10.20 -22.02
N LEU A 410 2.34 10.10 -21.52
CA LEU A 410 3.07 8.86 -21.35
C LEU A 410 3.07 8.37 -19.91
N PHE A 411 3.01 9.28 -18.94
CA PHE A 411 2.79 8.96 -17.54
C PHE A 411 2.08 10.13 -16.87
N PRO A 412 1.01 9.89 -16.08
CA PRO A 412 0.42 8.60 -15.71
C PRO A 412 -0.17 7.75 -16.85
N TYR A 413 -0.08 6.41 -16.78
CA TYR A 413 -0.56 5.51 -17.84
C TYR A 413 -2.09 5.41 -17.91
N THR A 414 -2.72 5.41 -16.74
CA THR A 414 -4.17 5.30 -16.58
C THR A 414 -4.60 6.18 -15.41
N PRO A 415 -5.90 6.47 -15.26
CA PRO A 415 -6.40 7.21 -14.09
C PRO A 415 -6.11 6.54 -12.73
N LYS A 416 -5.75 5.24 -12.71
CA LYS A 416 -5.34 4.53 -11.49
C LYS A 416 -3.89 4.84 -11.07
N HIS A 417 -3.07 5.33 -12.00
CA HIS A 417 -1.67 5.63 -11.72
C HIS A 417 -1.57 7.04 -11.18
N SER A 418 -1.06 7.18 -9.95
CA SER A 418 -0.76 8.46 -9.39
C SER A 418 0.57 8.99 -9.94
N PRO A 419 0.65 10.27 -10.32
CA PRO A 419 1.93 10.91 -10.66
C PRO A 419 2.80 11.17 -9.42
N TYR A 420 2.23 11.09 -8.22
CA TYR A 420 2.98 11.36 -6.99
C TYR A 420 4.06 10.28 -6.78
N CYS A 421 5.24 10.69 -6.33
CA CYS A 421 6.41 9.85 -6.09
C CYS A 421 6.84 10.08 -4.64
N GLY A 422 6.12 9.45 -3.70
CA GLY A 422 6.23 9.73 -2.27
C GLY A 422 7.50 9.25 -1.57
N ILE A 423 8.18 8.26 -2.16
CA ILE A 423 9.51 7.79 -1.72
C ILE A 423 10.57 8.21 -2.74
N THR A 424 11.80 8.40 -2.29
CA THR A 424 12.93 8.85 -3.11
C THR A 424 13.71 7.68 -3.67
N GLY A 425 14.26 7.83 -4.86
CA GLY A 425 15.06 6.80 -5.52
C GLY A 425 14.89 6.80 -7.03
N THR A 426 15.44 5.79 -7.68
CA THR A 426 15.40 5.62 -9.13
C THR A 426 14.15 4.86 -9.56
N ARG A 427 13.45 5.37 -10.57
CA ARG A 427 12.31 4.75 -11.25
C ARG A 427 12.61 4.57 -12.73
N LEU A 428 11.99 3.54 -13.32
CA LEU A 428 12.06 3.27 -14.75
C LEU A 428 10.65 3.28 -15.33
N PHE A 429 10.34 4.31 -16.11
CA PHE A 429 9.05 4.46 -16.74
C PHE A 429 9.10 3.90 -18.16
N PRO A 430 8.13 3.07 -18.58
CA PRO A 430 7.13 2.36 -17.77
C PRO A 430 7.64 1.13 -17.03
N LYS A 431 7.08 0.76 -15.88
CA LYS A 431 7.41 -0.51 -15.18
C LYS A 431 7.08 -1.71 -16.06
N ASP A 432 5.80 -1.85 -16.40
CA ASP A 432 5.23 -3.11 -16.91
C ASP A 432 5.38 -3.32 -18.42
N HIS A 433 5.80 -2.30 -19.16
CA HIS A 433 5.98 -2.34 -20.62
C HIS A 433 7.12 -1.42 -21.06
N SER A 434 7.49 -1.45 -22.34
CA SER A 434 8.62 -0.66 -22.86
C SER A 434 8.15 0.46 -23.76
N LEU A 435 8.94 1.52 -23.83
CA LEU A 435 8.89 2.47 -24.93
C LEU A 435 9.73 1.92 -26.08
N THR A 436 9.35 2.24 -27.31
CA THR A 436 10.07 1.81 -28.50
C THR A 436 10.36 3.00 -29.40
N VAL A 437 11.61 3.09 -29.87
CA VAL A 437 11.98 4.04 -30.93
C VAL A 437 11.19 3.65 -32.18
N ASP A 438 10.23 4.46 -32.57
CA ASP A 438 9.27 4.06 -33.61
C ASP A 438 9.86 4.20 -35.04
N GLN A 439 9.06 3.86 -36.04
CA GLN A 439 9.46 3.90 -37.45
C GLN A 439 9.29 5.29 -38.10
N VAL A 440 8.63 6.23 -37.43
CA VAL A 440 8.09 7.48 -37.99
C VAL A 440 9.04 8.65 -37.74
N GLY A 441 9.40 9.37 -38.80
CA GLY A 441 10.33 10.49 -38.74
C GLY A 441 11.74 10.10 -38.32
N GLU A 442 12.52 11.13 -37.94
CA GLU A 442 13.94 11.03 -37.64
C GLU A 442 14.27 11.27 -36.16
N ARG A 443 13.28 11.66 -35.35
CA ARG A 443 13.46 12.00 -33.94
C ARG A 443 12.22 11.70 -33.11
N ASP A 444 12.47 11.19 -31.92
CA ASP A 444 11.50 11.07 -30.83
C ASP A 444 11.78 12.12 -29.75
N ALA A 445 10.74 12.78 -29.22
CA ALA A 445 10.87 13.80 -28.19
C ALA A 445 9.91 13.53 -27.02
N MET A 446 10.44 13.66 -25.80
CA MET A 446 9.72 13.41 -24.56
C MET A 446 10.01 14.50 -23.54
N ALA A 447 9.00 14.94 -22.82
CA ALA A 447 9.14 15.83 -21.68
C ALA A 447 9.07 15.03 -20.38
N VAL A 448 10.04 15.23 -19.50
CA VAL A 448 9.94 14.89 -18.08
C VAL A 448 9.60 16.19 -17.33
N VAL A 449 8.39 16.25 -16.77
CA VAL A 449 7.95 17.36 -15.93
C VAL A 449 7.88 16.85 -14.49
N VAL A 450 8.58 17.53 -13.60
CA VAL A 450 8.57 17.25 -12.16
C VAL A 450 8.03 18.45 -11.42
N SER A 451 7.08 18.25 -10.49
CA SER A 451 6.48 19.33 -9.72
C SER A 451 6.37 19.01 -8.22
N ASN A 452 6.23 20.06 -7.41
CA ASN A 452 5.98 19.97 -5.97
C ASN A 452 4.47 19.94 -5.63
N GLN A 453 3.60 20.19 -6.61
CA GLN A 453 2.15 20.19 -6.49
C GLN A 453 1.50 19.37 -7.61
N PRO A 454 0.29 18.81 -7.39
CA PRO A 454 -0.38 18.03 -8.41
C PRO A 454 -0.86 18.90 -9.56
N TYR A 455 -0.67 18.41 -10.78
CA TYR A 455 -1.27 18.92 -12.02
C TYR A 455 -2.29 17.96 -12.61
N ASP A 456 -3.33 18.53 -13.21
CA ASP A 456 -4.25 17.84 -14.10
C ASP A 456 -3.55 17.61 -15.44
N PHE A 457 -2.92 16.46 -15.59
CA PHE A 457 -2.07 16.12 -16.73
C PHE A 457 -2.84 16.07 -18.06
N ASN A 458 -4.16 15.82 -18.02
CA ASN A 458 -4.99 15.88 -19.23
C ASN A 458 -5.11 17.33 -19.71
N LYS A 459 -5.41 18.26 -18.81
CA LYS A 459 -5.46 19.70 -19.15
C LYS A 459 -4.11 20.25 -19.59
N VAL A 460 -3.01 19.81 -18.95
CA VAL A 460 -1.66 20.17 -19.41
C VAL A 460 -1.43 19.68 -20.83
N ASN A 461 -1.78 18.42 -21.14
CA ASN A 461 -1.63 17.88 -22.50
C ASN A 461 -2.54 18.57 -23.53
N GLU A 462 -3.78 18.91 -23.16
CA GLU A 462 -4.70 19.69 -24.01
C GLU A 462 -4.11 21.06 -24.33
N ALA A 463 -3.55 21.76 -23.33
CA ALA A 463 -2.89 23.04 -23.52
C ALA A 463 -1.62 22.92 -24.37
N LEU A 464 -0.83 21.86 -24.19
CA LEU A 464 0.36 21.58 -25.03
C LEU A 464 -0.02 21.37 -26.50
N ASN A 465 -1.13 20.67 -26.78
CA ASN A 465 -1.67 20.51 -28.13
C ASN A 465 -2.18 21.85 -28.71
N ALA A 466 -2.82 22.68 -27.89
CA ALA A 466 -3.36 23.98 -28.31
C ALA A 466 -2.28 25.05 -28.56
N SER A 467 -1.10 24.91 -27.93
CA SER A 467 0.02 25.83 -28.12
C SER A 467 0.47 25.91 -29.57
N ARG A 468 0.81 27.12 -30.03
CA ARG A 468 1.38 27.36 -31.37
C ARG A 468 2.90 27.41 -31.38
N ALA A 469 3.54 27.22 -30.23
CA ALA A 469 4.98 27.22 -30.11
C ALA A 469 5.61 26.02 -30.84
N SER A 470 6.79 26.23 -31.42
CA SER A 470 7.49 25.19 -32.18
C SER A 470 8.37 24.33 -31.27
N GLY A 471 8.15 23.02 -31.29
CA GLY A 471 8.86 22.04 -30.47
C GLY A 471 8.35 21.95 -29.03
N LEU A 472 8.57 20.77 -28.40
CA LEU A 472 8.03 20.44 -27.08
C LEU A 472 8.51 21.39 -25.97
N ARG A 473 9.79 21.80 -25.96
CA ARG A 473 10.32 22.72 -24.95
C ARG A 473 9.65 24.09 -24.98
N ALA A 474 9.41 24.64 -26.17
CA ALA A 474 8.75 25.94 -26.32
C ALA A 474 7.27 25.86 -25.91
N ARG A 475 6.58 24.75 -26.22
CA ARG A 475 5.21 24.50 -25.76
C ARG A 475 5.11 24.39 -24.24
N LEU A 476 6.06 23.71 -23.59
CA LEU A 476 6.13 23.67 -22.13
C LEU A 476 6.31 25.06 -21.52
N ASN A 477 7.15 25.91 -22.13
CA ASN A 477 7.33 27.28 -21.66
C ASN A 477 6.07 28.14 -21.87
N ASP A 478 5.32 27.91 -22.95
CA ASP A 478 4.04 28.59 -23.23
C ASP A 478 2.95 28.19 -22.22
N VAL A 479 2.86 26.90 -21.88
CA VAL A 479 1.80 26.34 -21.02
C VAL A 479 2.11 26.47 -19.53
N LEU A 480 3.35 26.17 -19.13
CA LEU A 480 3.78 26.10 -17.73
C LEU A 480 4.72 27.24 -17.34
N GLY A 481 4.93 28.25 -18.19
CA GLY A 481 6.00 29.24 -18.02
C GLY A 481 6.08 29.88 -16.63
N GLU A 482 4.95 30.20 -16.00
CA GLU A 482 4.92 30.75 -14.64
C GLU A 482 5.21 29.73 -13.53
N GLU A 483 5.00 28.45 -13.81
CA GLU A 483 5.27 27.32 -12.92
C GLU A 483 6.72 26.80 -13.03
N LEU A 484 7.40 27.02 -14.15
CA LEU A 484 8.73 26.47 -14.41
C LEU A 484 9.85 27.31 -13.77
N ASN A 485 10.68 26.65 -12.97
CA ASN A 485 11.93 27.22 -12.46
C ASN A 485 12.85 27.65 -13.62
N ARG A 486 13.39 28.87 -13.54
CA ARG A 486 14.13 29.52 -14.63
C ARG A 486 15.65 29.30 -14.58
N SER A 487 16.20 29.07 -13.39
CA SER A 487 17.65 28.94 -13.16
C SER A 487 18.02 27.48 -12.89
N VAL A 488 17.86 26.61 -13.89
CA VAL A 488 18.19 25.19 -13.77
C VAL A 488 19.64 24.96 -14.17
N GLU A 489 20.42 24.39 -13.26
CA GLU A 489 21.75 23.89 -13.53
C GLU A 489 21.65 22.49 -14.14
N TYR A 490 22.32 22.28 -15.26
CA TYR A 490 22.44 20.98 -15.91
C TYR A 490 23.89 20.51 -15.87
N ARG A 491 24.11 19.24 -15.52
CA ARG A 491 25.42 18.59 -15.61
C ARG A 491 25.29 17.29 -16.39
N GLY A 492 26.12 17.14 -17.41
CA GLY A 492 26.19 15.91 -18.20
C GLY A 492 26.93 14.78 -17.47
N GLY A 493 26.88 13.60 -18.06
CA GLY A 493 27.45 12.36 -17.54
C GLY A 493 26.66 11.16 -18.08
N ASP A 494 26.85 9.98 -17.48
CA ASP A 494 26.05 8.79 -17.83
C ASP A 494 24.55 9.02 -17.63
N ARG A 495 24.19 9.92 -16.71
CA ARG A 495 22.84 10.45 -16.52
C ARG A 495 22.89 11.98 -16.53
N LEU A 496 21.83 12.59 -17.04
CA LEU A 496 21.64 14.02 -16.93
C LEU A 496 21.30 14.38 -15.49
N HIS A 497 22.08 15.27 -14.89
CA HIS A 497 21.73 15.89 -13.62
C HIS A 497 21.05 17.24 -13.87
N ALA A 498 19.87 17.44 -13.31
CA ALA A 498 19.11 18.69 -13.42
C ALA A 498 18.76 19.19 -12.02
N SER A 499 19.13 20.43 -11.69
CA SER A 499 18.94 20.94 -10.35
C SER A 499 18.71 22.45 -10.25
N CYS A 500 17.80 22.87 -9.39
CA CYS A 500 17.49 24.28 -9.11
C CYS A 500 16.90 24.46 -7.72
N ARG A 501 16.97 25.67 -7.17
CA ARG A 501 16.09 26.06 -6.06
C ARG A 501 14.63 25.99 -6.53
N ALA A 502 13.73 25.53 -5.68
CA ALA A 502 12.31 25.45 -5.99
C ALA A 502 11.62 26.81 -5.75
N GLU A 503 12.03 27.83 -6.51
CA GLU A 503 11.41 29.16 -6.49
C GLU A 503 10.02 29.15 -7.13
N ARG A 504 9.77 28.15 -7.97
CA ARG A 504 8.51 27.84 -8.64
C ARG A 504 8.19 26.36 -8.51
N ASN A 505 7.02 25.99 -8.98
CA ASN A 505 6.43 24.70 -8.65
C ASN A 505 6.94 23.52 -9.48
N ALA A 506 7.62 23.77 -10.60
CA ALA A 506 8.00 22.71 -11.53
C ALA A 506 9.37 22.90 -12.19
N LEU A 507 9.93 21.79 -12.64
CA LEU A 507 11.09 21.70 -13.52
C LEU A 507 10.70 20.81 -14.71
N ALA A 508 11.06 21.22 -15.92
CA ALA A 508 10.80 20.45 -17.12
C ALA A 508 12.08 20.28 -17.95
N VAL A 509 12.31 19.05 -18.41
CA VAL A 509 13.41 18.69 -19.29
C VAL A 509 12.86 17.93 -20.49
N VAL A 510 13.31 18.28 -21.69
CA VAL A 510 13.03 17.54 -22.91
C VAL A 510 14.20 16.62 -23.25
N LEU A 511 13.90 15.34 -23.44
CA LEU A 511 14.83 14.31 -23.87
C LEU A 511 14.48 13.91 -25.32
N GLU A 512 15.47 13.91 -26.20
CA GLU A 512 15.33 13.60 -27.63
C GLU A 512 16.19 12.38 -28.01
N LEU A 513 15.63 11.49 -28.84
CA LEU A 513 16.35 10.38 -29.48
C LEU A 513 16.34 10.60 -30.98
N ASP A 514 17.51 10.82 -31.59
CA ASP A 514 17.67 10.76 -33.04
C ASP A 514 17.62 9.29 -33.48
N LYS A 515 17.03 9.02 -34.65
CA LYS A 515 16.74 7.68 -35.16
C LYS A 515 17.69 7.30 -36.30
N ARG A 516 17.99 6.00 -36.43
CA ARG A 516 18.64 5.41 -37.62
C ARG A 516 18.00 4.11 -38.07
#